data_AF-A0A800C831-F1
#
_entry.id   AF-A0A800C831-F1
#
_cell.length_a   1.000
_cell.length_b   1.000
_cell.length_c   1.000
_cell.angle_alpha   90.00
_cell.angle_beta   90.00
_cell.angle_gamma   90.00
#
_symmetry.space_group_name_H-M   'P 1'
#
loop_
_entity.id
_entity.type
_entity.pdbx_description
1 polymer ?
#
loop_
_entity_poly.entity_id
_entity_poly.type
_entity_poly.pdbx_seq_one_letter_code
_entity_poly.pdbx_strand_id
1 'polypeptide(L)'
;MSNLLEFAQVDHDASRSRVGLRQGGSAPSGHETTDIALFVRTSDEAIDGWNRQKIVDAMVREALLDQDTAETISLEVEKMILASGISMVTSPLIRELVDAKLIERGLEEARRMHTRLGVPLYDVEQMIVHPNKENANVPHGPEATNLTLAESIKKEYGLLNVFSPDVGDAHMHGAIHLHDLGFIDRPYCSGQSLEYLKKFGLNLPNSLAMAKPAKHPEVLLAHMVKFAAALQSNFAGAIGWDAVNLFFAPYLEGLDDRAVEQLAQMMIFEFSQQAVARGGQAIFTDINLYWEVPKHFEDVPAIGPGGVYTGKTYAEYEKEAQRFVWKLFDVFKEGDGAGRPFFFPKPLVHITEKFFKTPGHEAFLNHICDVASDKGNTYFVFDRGDTAKISECCRLSFKLERSDLEDAKQPWKMRYSALQNVTLNLPRLAYEAKGD
;
A
#
# COMPACT_ATOMS: atom_id res chain seq x y z
N MET A 1 -41.60 -24.99 -8.38
CA MET A 1 -40.99 -26.08 -9.19
C MET A 1 -39.49 -25.85 -9.15
N SER A 2 -38.83 -26.25 -8.07
CA SER A 2 -38.16 -27.56 -7.92
C SER A 2 -36.92 -27.66 -8.80
N ASN A 3 -35.74 -27.45 -8.21
CA ASN A 3 -34.66 -28.43 -8.29
C ASN A 3 -33.70 -28.26 -7.11
N LEU A 4 -33.55 -29.36 -6.39
CA LEU A 4 -32.71 -29.58 -5.22
C LEU A 4 -31.26 -29.81 -5.66
N LEU A 5 -30.31 -29.28 -4.89
CA LEU A 5 -28.92 -29.70 -4.86
C LEU A 5 -28.69 -30.46 -3.55
N GLU A 6 -28.59 -31.78 -3.64
CA GLU A 6 -28.13 -32.68 -2.58
C GLU A 6 -26.66 -32.42 -2.27
N PHE A 7 -26.36 -32.03 -1.04
CA PHE A 7 -25.01 -32.10 -0.49
C PHE A 7 -24.82 -33.45 0.19
N ALA A 8 -23.78 -34.16 -0.25
CA ALA A 8 -23.36 -35.46 0.26
C ALA A 8 -22.96 -35.39 1.75
N GLN A 9 -23.54 -36.29 2.55
CA GLN A 9 -23.06 -36.66 3.88
C GLN A 9 -21.70 -37.34 3.75
N VAL A 10 -20.73 -36.89 4.56
CA VAL A 10 -19.44 -37.58 4.73
C VAL A 10 -19.53 -38.39 6.02
N ASP A 11 -19.39 -39.71 5.86
CA ASP A 11 -19.31 -40.71 6.92
C ASP A 11 -18.10 -40.46 7.85
N HIS A 12 -18.37 -40.42 9.15
CA HIS A 12 -17.37 -40.53 10.21
C HIS A 12 -17.29 -41.99 10.65
N ASP A 13 -16.30 -42.75 10.18
CA ASP A 13 -15.64 -43.73 11.06
C ASP A 13 -14.31 -44.28 10.51
N ALA A 14 -13.48 -44.70 11.46
CA ALA A 14 -12.27 -45.53 11.34
C ALA A 14 -10.92 -44.86 10.98
N SER A 15 -10.18 -44.44 12.02
CA SER A 15 -8.78 -44.90 12.18
C SER A 15 -8.36 -44.96 13.65
N ARG A 16 -8.45 -46.16 14.23
CA ARG A 16 -7.81 -46.51 15.51
C ARG A 16 -6.35 -46.88 15.25
N SER A 17 -5.41 -46.01 15.57
CA SER A 17 -3.99 -46.36 15.68
C SER A 17 -3.66 -46.77 17.12
N ARG A 18 -3.36 -48.06 17.29
CA ARG A 18 -2.85 -48.67 18.53
C ARG A 18 -1.45 -48.17 18.82
N VAL A 19 -1.24 -47.50 19.96
CA VAL A 19 0.10 -47.29 20.53
C VAL A 19 0.37 -48.43 21.51
N GLY A 20 1.44 -49.20 21.23
CA GLY A 20 1.85 -50.35 22.01
C GLY A 20 2.50 -49.98 23.35
N LEU A 21 2.01 -50.60 24.41
CA LEU A 21 2.65 -50.64 25.73
C LEU A 21 3.89 -51.54 25.67
N ARG A 22 5.07 -51.00 25.97
CA ARG A 22 6.24 -51.77 26.40
C ARG A 22 6.39 -51.62 27.92
N GLN A 23 6.30 -52.74 28.63
CA GLN A 23 6.72 -52.90 30.02
C GLN A 23 8.24 -53.05 30.09
N GLY A 24 8.85 -52.41 31.09
CA GLY A 24 10.23 -52.63 31.52
C GLY A 24 10.50 -51.75 32.73
N GLY A 25 10.50 -52.34 33.93
CA GLY A 25 10.59 -51.61 35.19
C GLY A 25 12.00 -51.40 35.72
N SER A 26 12.16 -50.37 36.54
CA SER A 26 12.84 -50.40 37.83
C SER A 26 12.60 -49.06 38.54
N ALA A 27 12.17 -49.10 39.81
CA ALA A 27 12.04 -47.93 40.67
C ALA A 27 13.43 -47.41 41.09
N PRO A 28 13.54 -46.12 41.43
CA PRO A 28 13.65 -45.83 42.86
C PRO A 28 12.74 -44.69 43.35
N SER A 29 12.48 -44.78 44.64
CA SER A 29 11.72 -43.89 45.53
C SER A 29 12.21 -42.44 45.59
N GLY A 30 11.27 -41.49 45.73
CA GLY A 30 11.54 -40.20 46.38
C GLY A 30 10.68 -39.04 45.90
N HIS A 31 9.72 -38.65 46.76
CA HIS A 31 8.93 -37.40 46.78
C HIS A 31 7.81 -37.19 45.75
N GLU A 32 6.59 -37.13 46.29
CA GLU A 32 5.35 -36.67 45.66
C GLU A 32 5.51 -35.23 45.13
N THR A 33 5.56 -35.09 43.82
CA THR A 33 5.07 -33.89 43.13
C THR A 33 3.78 -34.30 42.45
N THR A 34 2.68 -33.64 42.78
CA THR A 34 1.42 -33.77 42.06
C THR A 34 1.71 -33.59 40.56
N ASP A 35 1.68 -34.67 39.78
CA ASP A 35 1.74 -34.62 38.31
C ASP A 35 0.45 -33.98 37.80
N ILE A 36 0.32 -32.67 38.01
CA ILE A 36 -0.65 -31.86 37.30
C ILE A 36 -0.06 -31.73 35.90
N ALA A 37 -0.55 -32.55 34.99
CA ALA A 37 -0.21 -32.47 33.58
C ALA A 37 -0.79 -31.15 33.02
N LEU A 38 -0.06 -30.06 33.24
CA LEU A 38 -0.36 -28.75 32.68
C LEU A 38 0.15 -28.75 31.24
N PHE A 39 -0.79 -28.56 30.32
CA PHE A 39 -0.49 -28.51 28.89
C PHE A 39 -0.54 -27.08 28.38
N VAL A 40 0.38 -26.75 27.48
CA VAL A 40 0.45 -25.45 26.81
C VAL A 40 0.13 -25.64 25.33
N ARG A 41 -0.90 -24.95 24.84
CA ARG A 41 -1.11 -24.78 23.40
C ARG A 41 -0.17 -23.68 22.91
N THR A 42 0.84 -24.07 22.14
CA THR A 42 1.89 -23.17 21.65
C THR A 42 1.39 -22.33 20.46
N SER A 43 2.18 -21.33 20.09
CA SER A 43 1.92 -20.49 18.91
C SER A 43 1.97 -21.27 17.59
N ASP A 44 2.63 -22.44 17.58
CA ASP A 44 2.73 -23.34 16.42
C ASP A 44 1.61 -24.41 16.42
N GLU A 45 0.54 -24.17 17.18
CA GLU A 45 -0.61 -25.07 17.34
C GLU A 45 -0.28 -26.46 17.94
N ALA A 46 0.92 -26.65 18.48
CA ALA A 46 1.30 -27.88 19.19
C ALA A 46 0.81 -27.85 20.65
N ILE A 47 0.60 -29.04 21.22
CA ILE A 47 0.34 -29.21 22.65
C ILE A 47 1.62 -29.73 23.30
N ASP A 48 2.28 -28.87 24.06
CA ASP A 48 3.50 -29.19 24.79
C ASP A 48 3.20 -29.37 26.29
N GLY A 49 4.07 -30.11 26.97
CA GLY A 49 4.12 -30.08 28.44
C GLY A 49 4.62 -28.72 28.95
N TRP A 50 4.14 -28.32 30.12
CA TRP A 50 4.59 -27.11 30.80
C TRP A 50 6.12 -27.07 30.97
N ASN A 51 6.75 -25.97 30.55
CA ASN A 51 8.16 -25.71 30.78
C ASN A 51 8.38 -24.22 31.07
N ARG A 52 8.58 -23.91 32.36
CA ARG A 52 8.82 -22.56 32.88
C ARG A 52 10.05 -21.88 32.25
N GLN A 53 11.07 -22.64 31.84
CA GLN A 53 12.28 -22.08 31.23
C GLN A 53 11.96 -21.33 29.92
N LYS A 54 10.95 -21.77 29.16
CA LYS A 54 10.52 -21.08 27.93
C LYS A 54 10.05 -19.65 28.20
N ILE A 55 9.47 -19.39 29.38
CA ILE A 55 9.02 -18.05 29.80
C ILE A 55 10.24 -17.16 30.13
N VAL A 56 11.22 -17.72 30.82
CA VAL A 56 12.48 -17.03 31.15
C VAL A 56 13.24 -16.67 29.88
N ASP A 57 13.44 -17.66 28.99
CA ASP A 57 14.15 -17.48 27.73
C ASP A 57 13.48 -16.42 26.84
N ALA A 58 12.14 -16.37 26.82
CA ALA A 58 11.40 -15.35 26.09
C ALA A 58 11.63 -13.95 26.64
N MET A 59 11.54 -13.74 27.97
CA MET A 59 11.79 -12.43 28.58
C MET A 59 13.23 -11.95 28.38
N VAL A 60 14.21 -12.83 28.52
CA VAL A 60 15.63 -12.50 28.32
C VAL A 60 15.89 -12.14 26.85
N ARG A 61 15.36 -12.93 25.91
CA ARG A 61 15.60 -12.74 24.47
C ARG A 61 14.87 -11.54 23.90
N GLU A 62 13.60 -11.35 24.28
CA GLU A 62 12.70 -10.41 23.61
C GLU A 62 12.55 -9.08 24.36
N ALA A 63 12.66 -9.10 25.69
CA ALA A 63 12.53 -7.92 26.54
C ALA A 63 13.82 -7.53 27.25
N LEU A 64 14.93 -8.24 26.97
CA LEU A 64 16.28 -7.92 27.47
C LEU A 64 16.37 -7.85 29.01
N LEU A 65 15.55 -8.63 29.72
CA LEU A 65 15.64 -8.75 31.18
C LEU A 65 16.90 -9.51 31.59
N ASP A 66 17.39 -9.22 32.79
CA ASP A 66 18.36 -10.07 33.46
C ASP A 66 17.72 -11.41 33.89
N GLN A 67 18.58 -12.43 33.98
CA GLN A 67 18.18 -13.79 34.28
C GLN A 67 17.42 -13.91 35.61
N ASP A 68 17.89 -13.24 36.67
CA ASP A 68 17.35 -13.39 38.03
C ASP A 68 15.93 -12.80 38.12
N THR A 69 15.72 -11.63 37.52
CA THR A 69 14.41 -10.99 37.42
C THR A 69 13.45 -11.85 36.58
N ALA A 70 13.90 -12.36 35.43
CA ALA A 70 13.11 -13.21 34.57
C ALA A 70 12.70 -14.52 35.27
N GLU A 71 13.61 -15.15 36.01
CA GLU A 71 13.31 -16.34 36.81
C GLU A 71 12.27 -16.07 37.90
N THR A 72 12.39 -14.94 38.59
CA THR A 72 11.46 -14.53 39.65
C THR A 72 10.06 -14.31 39.11
N ILE A 73 9.92 -13.55 38.02
CA ILE A 73 8.61 -13.31 37.37
C ILE A 73 8.01 -14.63 36.89
N SER A 74 8.82 -15.48 36.27
CA SER A 74 8.39 -16.77 35.75
C SER A 74 7.85 -17.71 36.86
N LEU A 75 8.47 -17.70 38.06
CA LEU A 75 7.95 -18.43 39.23
C LEU A 75 6.60 -17.90 39.71
N GLU A 76 6.39 -16.59 39.69
CA GLU A 76 5.12 -15.99 40.11
C GLU A 76 3.99 -16.31 39.14
N VAL A 77 4.27 -16.26 37.83
CA VAL A 77 3.31 -16.64 36.78
C VAL A 77 2.95 -18.12 36.90
N GLU A 78 3.93 -19.01 37.11
CA GLU A 78 3.70 -20.43 37.33
C GLU A 78 2.78 -20.67 38.54
N LYS A 79 3.08 -20.04 39.69
CA LYS A 79 2.23 -20.13 40.89
C LYS A 79 0.80 -19.66 40.63
N MET A 80 0.63 -18.57 39.87
CA MET A 80 -0.67 -18.04 39.52
C MET A 80 -1.48 -19.01 38.66
N ILE A 81 -0.85 -19.60 37.63
CA ILE A 81 -1.49 -20.58 36.75
C ILE A 81 -1.91 -21.82 37.55
N LEU A 82 -1.02 -22.35 38.39
CA LEU A 82 -1.33 -23.51 39.24
C LEU A 82 -2.48 -23.21 40.21
N ALA A 83 -2.49 -22.03 40.83
CA ALA A 83 -3.55 -21.60 41.75
C ALA A 83 -4.90 -21.42 41.06
N SER A 84 -4.93 -21.11 39.76
CA SER A 84 -6.17 -20.95 39.00
C SER A 84 -6.92 -22.27 38.73
N GLY A 85 -6.26 -23.41 38.90
CA GLY A 85 -6.83 -24.73 38.61
C GLY A 85 -7.02 -25.04 37.12
N ILE A 86 -6.47 -24.22 36.22
CA ILE A 86 -6.56 -24.42 34.78
C ILE A 86 -5.60 -25.52 34.34
N SER A 87 -6.11 -26.52 33.60
CA SER A 87 -5.31 -27.65 33.09
C SER A 87 -4.68 -27.40 31.70
N MET A 88 -5.18 -26.40 30.98
CA MET A 88 -4.70 -26.03 29.64
C MET A 88 -4.58 -24.51 29.52
N VAL A 89 -3.38 -24.04 29.23
CA VAL A 89 -3.09 -22.61 29.01
C VAL A 89 -2.58 -22.38 27.60
N THR A 90 -2.70 -21.15 27.11
CA THR A 90 -2.21 -20.76 25.79
C THR A 90 -1.00 -19.83 25.93
N SER A 91 -0.09 -19.84 24.95
CA SER A 91 1.06 -18.92 24.94
C SER A 91 0.65 -17.43 25.07
N PRO A 92 -0.42 -16.93 24.41
CA PRO A 92 -0.89 -15.57 24.63
C PRO A 92 -1.28 -15.28 26.07
N LEU A 93 -2.02 -16.17 26.74
CA LEU A 93 -2.40 -15.96 28.14
C LEU A 93 -1.17 -15.90 29.05
N ILE A 94 -0.20 -16.78 28.86
CA ILE A 94 1.05 -16.76 29.63
C ILE A 94 1.78 -15.42 29.44
N ARG A 95 1.81 -14.89 28.21
CA ARG A 95 2.40 -13.60 27.89
C ARG A 95 1.71 -12.45 28.62
N GLU A 96 0.39 -12.40 28.62
CA GLU A 96 -0.38 -11.38 29.36
C GLU A 96 -0.11 -11.44 30.88
N LEU A 97 0.01 -12.64 31.45
CA LEU A 97 0.34 -12.80 32.87
C LEU A 97 1.75 -12.31 33.19
N VAL A 98 2.71 -12.54 32.29
CA VAL A 98 4.08 -11.98 32.40
C VAL A 98 4.04 -10.46 32.31
N ASP A 99 3.32 -9.91 31.34
CA ASP A 99 3.20 -8.45 31.13
C ASP A 99 2.59 -7.74 32.35
N ALA A 100 1.59 -8.36 32.98
CA ALA A 100 1.05 -7.88 34.25
C ALA A 100 2.12 -7.80 35.35
N LYS A 101 3.00 -8.82 35.46
CA LYS A 101 4.11 -8.84 36.43
C LYS A 101 5.22 -7.84 36.13
N LEU A 102 5.48 -7.57 34.85
CA LEU A 102 6.40 -6.50 34.44
C LEU A 102 5.87 -5.13 34.89
N ILE A 103 4.57 -4.87 34.70
CA ILE A 103 3.92 -3.62 35.14
C ILE A 103 3.94 -3.47 36.66
N GLU A 104 3.62 -4.52 37.42
CA GLU A 104 3.66 -4.50 38.89
C GLU A 104 5.03 -4.08 39.45
N ARG A 105 6.11 -4.25 38.65
CA ARG A 105 7.49 -3.91 38.99
C ARG A 105 7.98 -2.59 38.39
N GLY A 106 7.12 -1.86 37.68
CA GLY A 106 7.49 -0.63 36.98
C GLY A 106 8.40 -0.86 35.76
N LEU A 107 8.44 -2.08 35.22
CA LEU A 107 9.27 -2.44 34.06
C LEU A 107 8.50 -2.16 32.75
N GLU A 108 8.11 -0.90 32.53
CA GLU A 108 7.25 -0.50 31.42
C GLU A 108 7.88 -0.74 30.04
N GLU A 109 9.19 -0.48 29.90
CA GLU A 109 9.93 -0.71 28.65
C GLU A 109 10.02 -2.20 28.30
N ALA A 110 10.27 -3.05 29.30
CA ALA A 110 10.27 -4.49 29.11
C ALA A 110 8.89 -5.01 28.70
N ARG A 111 7.82 -4.51 29.34
CA ARG A 111 6.45 -4.84 28.94
C ARG A 111 6.16 -4.41 27.51
N ARG A 112 6.61 -3.21 27.10
CA ARG A 112 6.44 -2.72 25.73
C ARG A 112 7.09 -3.65 24.72
N MET A 113 8.34 -4.07 24.96
CA MET A 113 9.05 -5.00 24.06
C MET A 113 8.45 -6.41 24.04
N HIS A 114 7.87 -6.85 25.16
CA HIS A 114 7.25 -8.16 25.28
C HIS A 114 5.80 -8.20 24.75
N THR A 115 5.19 -7.05 24.44
CA THR A 115 3.80 -6.94 24.01
C THR A 115 3.53 -7.76 22.75
N ARG A 116 2.41 -8.50 22.75
CA ARG A 116 1.93 -9.22 21.57
C ARG A 116 1.03 -8.32 20.72
N LEU A 117 1.39 -8.15 19.46
CA LEU A 117 0.53 -7.48 18.48
C LEU A 117 -0.59 -8.40 18.00
N GLY A 118 -1.79 -7.85 17.83
CA GLY A 118 -2.91 -8.61 17.31
C GLY A 118 -4.23 -7.86 17.32
N VAL A 119 -5.24 -8.47 16.70
CA VAL A 119 -6.59 -7.93 16.64
C VAL A 119 -7.52 -8.79 17.50
N PRO A 120 -8.38 -8.20 18.35
CA PRO A 120 -9.36 -8.95 19.12
C PRO A 120 -10.27 -9.81 18.23
N LEU A 121 -10.66 -11.00 18.70
CA LEU A 121 -11.45 -11.94 17.91
C LEU A 121 -12.75 -11.32 17.37
N TYR A 122 -13.44 -10.53 18.20
CA TYR A 122 -14.64 -9.83 17.79
C TYR A 122 -14.37 -8.87 16.61
N ASP A 123 -13.30 -8.09 16.68
CA ASP A 123 -12.95 -7.13 15.62
C ASP A 123 -12.52 -7.85 14.33
N VAL A 124 -11.79 -8.98 14.45
CA VAL A 124 -11.48 -9.85 13.29
C VAL A 124 -12.77 -10.33 12.63
N GLU A 125 -13.74 -10.81 13.40
CA GLU A 125 -15.04 -11.23 12.86
C GLU A 125 -15.74 -10.07 12.16
N GLN A 126 -15.80 -8.88 12.78
CA GLN A 126 -16.39 -7.69 12.17
C GLN A 126 -15.71 -7.30 10.85
N MET A 127 -14.37 -7.33 10.78
CA MET A 127 -13.62 -7.04 9.57
C MET A 127 -13.88 -8.06 8.46
N ILE A 128 -14.09 -9.33 8.81
CA ILE A 128 -14.34 -10.41 7.84
C ILE A 128 -15.78 -10.38 7.31
N VAL A 129 -16.77 -10.10 8.16
CA VAL A 129 -18.20 -10.24 7.81
C VAL A 129 -18.86 -8.93 7.39
N HIS A 130 -18.21 -7.78 7.63
CA HIS A 130 -18.75 -6.47 7.29
C HIS A 130 -17.81 -5.62 6.44
N PRO A 131 -18.35 -4.75 5.56
CA PRO A 131 -17.55 -3.80 4.79
C PRO A 131 -16.75 -2.84 5.69
N ASN A 132 -15.53 -2.51 5.25
CA ASN A 132 -14.68 -1.50 5.88
C ASN A 132 -15.38 -0.12 5.83
N LYS A 133 -15.37 0.61 6.96
CA LYS A 133 -15.98 1.95 7.10
C LYS A 133 -14.96 3.09 7.14
N GLU A 134 -13.68 2.77 7.32
CA GLU A 134 -12.58 3.74 7.39
C GLU A 134 -12.08 4.14 5.99
N ASN A 135 -12.02 3.19 5.05
CA ASN A 135 -11.52 3.44 3.70
C ASN A 135 -12.49 2.94 2.62
N ALA A 136 -13.20 3.89 1.99
CA ALA A 136 -14.16 3.61 0.93
C ALA A 136 -13.52 3.02 -0.36
N ASN A 137 -12.20 3.08 -0.51
CA ASN A 137 -11.49 2.57 -1.68
C ASN A 137 -11.06 1.10 -1.54
N VAL A 138 -11.34 0.49 -0.38
CA VAL A 138 -11.05 -0.91 -0.08
C VAL A 138 -12.36 -1.71 -0.27
N PRO A 139 -12.52 -2.46 -1.38
CA PRO A 139 -13.67 -3.36 -1.53
C PRO A 139 -13.74 -4.39 -0.42
N HIS A 140 -14.91 -4.98 -0.19
CA HIS A 140 -15.04 -6.07 0.77
C HIS A 140 -14.79 -7.43 0.09
N GLY A 141 -13.73 -8.13 0.51
CA GLY A 141 -13.36 -9.47 0.02
C GLY A 141 -12.11 -10.00 0.70
N PRO A 142 -11.74 -11.28 0.52
CA PRO A 142 -10.68 -11.94 1.30
C PRO A 142 -9.34 -11.19 1.32
N GLU A 143 -8.93 -10.66 0.18
CA GLU A 143 -7.68 -9.92 0.09
C GLU A 143 -7.73 -8.55 0.79
N ALA A 144 -8.86 -7.86 0.71
CA ALA A 144 -9.06 -6.60 1.42
C ALA A 144 -9.12 -6.79 2.94
N THR A 145 -9.70 -7.89 3.40
CA THR A 145 -9.72 -8.24 4.83
C THR A 145 -8.33 -8.63 5.31
N ASN A 146 -7.55 -9.36 4.50
CA ASN A 146 -6.13 -9.63 4.78
C ASN A 146 -5.34 -8.32 4.92
N LEU A 147 -5.55 -7.38 4.01
CA LEU A 147 -4.93 -6.06 4.05
C LEU A 147 -5.32 -5.29 5.32
N THR A 148 -6.61 -5.21 5.65
CA THR A 148 -7.12 -4.48 6.83
C THR A 148 -6.56 -5.05 8.14
N LEU A 149 -6.47 -6.39 8.25
CA LEU A 149 -5.88 -7.07 9.40
C LEU A 149 -4.38 -6.77 9.51
N ALA A 150 -3.66 -6.83 8.39
CA ALA A 150 -2.24 -6.51 8.35
C ALA A 150 -1.95 -5.04 8.70
N GLU A 151 -2.78 -4.11 8.19
CA GLU A 151 -2.69 -2.68 8.52
C GLU A 151 -2.89 -2.44 10.02
N SER A 152 -3.85 -3.13 10.65
CA SER A 152 -4.11 -2.99 12.09
C SER A 152 -2.89 -3.39 12.93
N ILE A 153 -2.25 -4.51 12.58
CA ILE A 153 -1.04 -5.00 13.26
C ILE A 153 0.15 -4.06 13.01
N LYS A 154 0.33 -3.60 11.76
CA LYS A 154 1.42 -2.68 11.39
C LYS A 154 1.28 -1.32 12.05
N LYS A 155 0.05 -0.81 12.18
CA LYS A 155 -0.24 0.43 12.89
C LYS A 155 0.18 0.34 14.36
N GLU A 156 -0.20 -0.75 15.03
CA GLU A 156 0.18 -0.98 16.42
C GLU A 156 1.71 -1.10 16.59
N TYR A 157 2.37 -1.88 15.71
CA TYR A 157 3.83 -1.96 15.66
C TYR A 157 4.49 -0.58 15.49
N GLY A 158 3.97 0.23 14.57
CA GLY A 158 4.48 1.58 14.30
C GLY A 158 4.44 2.46 15.55
N LEU A 159 3.30 2.47 16.24
CA LEU A 159 3.11 3.28 17.45
C LEU A 159 3.93 2.79 18.65
N LEU A 160 4.16 1.48 18.78
CA LEU A 160 4.89 0.91 19.90
C LEU A 160 6.41 0.89 19.73
N ASN A 161 6.90 0.75 18.49
CA ASN A 161 8.31 0.46 18.24
C ASN A 161 9.02 1.43 17.27
N VAL A 162 8.30 2.06 16.34
CA VAL A 162 8.91 2.96 15.35
C VAL A 162 8.95 4.40 15.84
N PHE A 163 7.85 4.88 16.42
CA PHE A 163 7.75 6.24 16.94
C PHE A 163 8.11 6.31 18.43
N SER A 164 8.57 7.49 18.87
CA SER A 164 8.72 7.75 20.30
C SER A 164 7.35 7.79 20.99
N PRO A 165 7.28 7.51 22.30
CA PRO A 165 6.04 7.59 23.07
C PRO A 165 5.29 8.91 22.87
N ASP A 166 5.99 10.05 22.95
CA ASP A 166 5.39 11.37 22.77
C ASP A 166 4.70 11.54 21.40
N VAL A 167 5.27 10.97 20.34
CA VAL A 167 4.72 11.03 18.98
C VAL A 167 3.51 10.09 18.84
N GLY A 168 3.62 8.89 19.41
CA GLY A 168 2.51 7.93 19.48
C GLY A 168 1.32 8.51 20.24
N ASP A 169 1.55 9.08 21.42
CA ASP A 169 0.52 9.71 22.24
C ASP A 169 -0.11 10.90 21.53
N ALA A 170 0.69 11.76 20.90
CA ALA A 170 0.19 12.89 20.11
C ALA A 170 -0.74 12.45 18.97
N HIS A 171 -0.47 11.30 18.35
CA HIS A 171 -1.38 10.68 17.39
C HIS A 171 -2.65 10.16 18.06
N MET A 172 -2.52 9.39 19.15
CA MET A 172 -3.62 8.73 19.84
C MET A 172 -4.62 9.72 20.46
N HIS A 173 -4.14 10.86 20.99
CA HIS A 173 -5.01 11.92 21.50
C HIS A 173 -5.37 12.98 20.44
N GLY A 174 -4.96 12.78 19.19
CA GLY A 174 -5.37 13.59 18.04
C GLY A 174 -4.80 15.00 17.99
N ALA A 175 -3.63 15.28 18.59
CA ALA A 175 -2.91 16.53 18.32
C ALA A 175 -2.27 16.52 16.93
N ILE A 176 -1.79 15.35 16.51
CA ILE A 176 -1.32 15.10 15.15
C ILE A 176 -2.04 13.89 14.56
N HIS A 177 -1.98 13.76 13.24
CA HIS A 177 -2.38 12.55 12.54
C HIS A 177 -1.23 12.06 11.67
N LEU A 178 -0.67 10.91 12.04
CA LEU A 178 0.28 10.16 11.24
C LEU A 178 -0.53 9.40 10.19
N HIS A 179 -0.37 9.77 8.92
CA HIS A 179 -1.08 9.09 7.83
C HIS A 179 -0.47 7.71 7.57
N ASP A 180 -1.28 6.82 7.02
CA ASP A 180 -0.84 5.52 6.48
C ASP A 180 -0.01 4.65 7.45
N LEU A 181 -0.29 4.70 8.75
CA LEU A 181 0.40 3.88 9.76
C LEU A 181 0.32 2.37 9.50
N GLY A 182 -0.73 1.91 8.81
CA GLY A 182 -0.85 0.52 8.35
C GLY A 182 0.20 0.12 7.31
N PHE A 183 0.96 1.09 6.79
CA PHE A 183 2.02 0.96 5.80
C PHE A 183 3.34 1.56 6.30
N ILE A 184 3.63 1.46 7.60
CA ILE A 184 4.80 2.07 8.24
C ILE A 184 6.16 1.69 7.61
N ASP A 185 6.22 0.58 6.88
CA ASP A 185 7.38 0.08 6.14
C ASP A 185 7.44 0.56 4.67
N ARG A 186 6.59 1.50 4.27
CA ARG A 186 6.50 2.04 2.91
C ARG A 186 6.64 3.56 2.92
N PRO A 187 7.32 4.17 1.92
CA PRO A 187 7.19 5.59 1.67
C PRO A 187 5.74 5.95 1.28
N TYR A 188 5.38 7.21 1.43
CA TYR A 188 4.03 7.69 1.11
C TYR A 188 3.72 7.59 -0.38
N CYS A 189 4.21 8.49 -1.23
CA CYS A 189 3.83 8.53 -2.64
C CYS A 189 5.04 8.74 -3.55
N SER A 190 4.85 8.58 -4.86
CA SER A 190 5.94 8.77 -5.82
C SER A 190 5.49 9.25 -7.19
N GLY A 191 6.22 10.23 -7.73
CA GLY A 191 6.16 10.63 -9.14
C GLY A 191 7.13 9.82 -10.01
N GLN A 192 6.65 9.38 -11.16
CA GLN A 192 7.37 8.54 -12.10
C GLN A 192 7.42 9.18 -13.49
N SER A 193 8.50 8.90 -14.21
CA SER A 193 8.67 9.27 -15.60
C SER A 193 8.62 8.04 -16.50
N LEU A 194 7.76 8.09 -17.51
CA LEU A 194 7.63 7.01 -18.50
C LEU A 194 8.92 6.82 -19.32
N GLU A 195 9.76 7.84 -19.44
CA GLU A 195 11.06 7.76 -20.12
C GLU A 195 11.97 6.69 -19.51
N TYR A 196 11.84 6.41 -18.21
CA TYR A 196 12.61 5.34 -17.56
C TYR A 196 12.30 3.98 -18.21
N LEU A 197 11.02 3.68 -18.42
CA LEU A 197 10.59 2.42 -19.04
C LEU A 197 10.94 2.36 -20.52
N LYS A 198 10.88 3.51 -21.22
CA LYS A 198 11.30 3.60 -22.62
C LYS A 198 12.79 3.34 -22.78
N LYS A 199 13.62 3.82 -21.85
CA LYS A 199 15.07 3.68 -21.92
C LYS A 199 15.59 2.33 -21.45
N PHE A 200 15.05 1.81 -20.35
CA PHE A 200 15.60 0.64 -19.66
C PHE A 200 14.73 -0.62 -19.78
N GLY A 201 13.52 -0.50 -20.31
CA GLY A 201 12.55 -1.59 -20.28
C GLY A 201 11.99 -1.82 -18.88
N LEU A 202 11.56 -3.05 -18.59
CA LEU A 202 10.98 -3.43 -17.32
C LEU A 202 11.80 -4.54 -16.67
N ASN A 203 12.43 -4.21 -15.55
CA ASN A 203 13.15 -5.15 -14.70
C ASN A 203 12.69 -4.95 -13.25
N LEU A 204 11.91 -5.90 -12.74
CA LEU A 204 11.31 -5.83 -11.41
C LEU A 204 12.01 -6.81 -10.46
N PRO A 205 12.23 -6.42 -9.19
CA PRO A 205 12.72 -7.34 -8.16
C PRO A 205 11.86 -8.59 -8.10
N ASN A 206 12.48 -9.75 -7.93
CA ASN A 206 11.81 -11.06 -7.84
C ASN A 206 11.06 -11.51 -9.10
N SER A 207 11.17 -10.78 -10.22
CA SER A 207 10.65 -11.24 -11.51
C SER A 207 11.61 -12.24 -12.15
N LEU A 208 11.09 -13.38 -12.61
CA LEU A 208 11.84 -14.37 -13.38
C LEU A 208 12.14 -13.91 -14.82
N ALA A 209 11.45 -12.86 -15.29
CA ALA A 209 11.57 -12.34 -16.64
C ALA A 209 11.87 -10.83 -16.64
N MET A 210 12.71 -10.40 -17.58
CA MET A 210 13.00 -9.00 -17.86
C MET A 210 12.51 -8.65 -19.26
N ALA A 211 11.92 -7.46 -19.42
CA ALA A 211 11.50 -6.93 -20.71
C ALA A 211 12.48 -5.85 -21.17
N LYS A 212 12.94 -5.95 -22.43
CA LYS A 212 13.67 -4.87 -23.10
C LYS A 212 12.73 -3.68 -23.38
N PRO A 213 13.26 -2.48 -23.68
CA PRO A 213 12.48 -1.34 -24.16
C PRO A 213 11.38 -1.70 -25.17
N ALA A 214 10.18 -1.20 -24.94
CA ALA A 214 9.01 -1.48 -25.76
C ALA A 214 9.19 -0.91 -27.18
N LYS A 215 8.75 -1.67 -28.19
CA LYS A 215 8.74 -1.25 -29.61
C LYS A 215 7.37 -0.82 -30.12
N HIS A 216 6.31 -1.11 -29.38
CA HIS A 216 4.93 -0.79 -29.72
C HIS A 216 4.25 -0.13 -28.51
N PRO A 217 3.31 0.81 -28.73
CA PRO A 217 2.69 1.56 -27.64
C PRO A 217 1.93 0.68 -26.65
N GLU A 218 1.30 -0.39 -27.11
CA GLU A 218 0.56 -1.32 -26.25
C GLU A 218 1.50 -2.05 -25.29
N VAL A 219 2.72 -2.35 -25.75
CA VAL A 219 3.77 -2.96 -24.90
C VAL A 219 4.31 -1.94 -23.91
N LEU A 220 4.45 -0.67 -24.31
CA LEU A 220 4.85 0.41 -23.39
C LEU A 220 3.80 0.61 -22.30
N LEU A 221 2.51 0.64 -22.67
CA LEU A 221 1.40 0.67 -21.72
C LEU A 221 1.43 -0.53 -20.77
N ALA A 222 1.64 -1.74 -21.29
CA ALA A 222 1.78 -2.93 -20.44
C ALA A 222 2.96 -2.84 -19.47
N HIS A 223 4.09 -2.21 -19.87
CA HIS A 223 5.20 -1.94 -18.94
C HIS A 223 4.81 -0.93 -17.87
N MET A 224 4.13 0.15 -18.25
CA MET A 224 3.67 1.21 -17.35
C MET A 224 2.72 0.64 -16.29
N VAL A 225 1.69 -0.11 -16.70
CA VAL A 225 0.70 -0.73 -15.80
C VAL A 225 1.38 -1.71 -14.83
N LYS A 226 2.26 -2.60 -15.34
CA LYS A 226 2.99 -3.56 -14.48
C LYS A 226 3.92 -2.85 -13.50
N PHE A 227 4.58 -1.78 -13.92
CA PHE A 227 5.45 -1.02 -13.05
C PHE A 227 4.66 -0.26 -11.98
N ALA A 228 3.54 0.37 -12.35
CA ALA A 228 2.62 1.00 -11.40
C ALA A 228 2.13 0.00 -10.35
N ALA A 229 1.74 -1.21 -10.77
CA ALA A 229 1.30 -2.26 -9.86
C ALA A 229 2.41 -2.77 -8.93
N ALA A 230 3.66 -2.80 -9.39
CA ALA A 230 4.80 -3.11 -8.54
C ALA A 230 5.07 -1.99 -7.52
N LEU A 231 5.01 -0.73 -7.95
CA LEU A 231 5.20 0.42 -7.07
C LEU A 231 4.11 0.54 -6.01
N GLN A 232 2.84 0.29 -6.36
CA GLN A 232 1.74 0.36 -5.40
C GLN A 232 1.87 -0.64 -4.23
N SER A 233 2.55 -1.77 -4.41
CA SER A 233 2.87 -2.68 -3.29
C SER A 233 4.01 -2.18 -2.39
N ASN A 234 4.73 -1.13 -2.81
CA ASN A 234 5.91 -0.57 -2.13
C ASN A 234 5.69 0.87 -1.64
N PHE A 235 4.56 1.49 -1.97
CA PHE A 235 4.16 2.83 -1.52
C PHE A 235 2.80 2.76 -0.85
N ALA A 236 2.50 3.69 0.05
CA ALA A 236 1.22 3.75 0.76
C ALA A 236 0.14 4.55 0.01
N GLY A 237 0.57 5.57 -0.73
CA GLY A 237 -0.24 6.55 -1.44
C GLY A 237 -0.17 6.40 -2.96
N ALA A 238 -0.42 7.51 -3.67
CA ALA A 238 -0.56 7.47 -5.12
C ALA A 238 0.78 7.33 -5.87
N ILE A 239 0.68 6.76 -7.07
CA ILE A 239 1.75 6.72 -8.06
C ILE A 239 1.38 7.66 -9.20
N GLY A 240 2.06 8.80 -9.28
CA GLY A 240 1.89 9.78 -10.34
C GLY A 240 2.77 9.49 -11.54
N TRP A 241 2.27 9.73 -12.75
CA TRP A 241 3.04 9.64 -13.99
C TRP A 241 3.09 10.99 -14.69
N ASP A 242 4.30 11.48 -14.96
CA ASP A 242 4.48 12.77 -15.60
C ASP A 242 4.33 12.68 -17.13
N ALA A 243 3.82 13.77 -17.71
CA ALA A 243 3.71 14.06 -19.15
C ALA A 243 3.35 12.85 -20.03
N VAL A 244 2.35 12.06 -19.60
CA VAL A 244 2.04 10.75 -20.19
C VAL A 244 1.78 10.88 -21.68
N ASN A 245 0.96 11.83 -22.09
CA ASN A 245 0.63 11.98 -23.51
C ASN A 245 1.83 12.44 -24.36
N LEU A 246 2.75 13.24 -23.80
CA LEU A 246 3.98 13.63 -24.49
C LEU A 246 4.93 12.44 -24.65
N PHE A 247 5.13 11.65 -23.59
CA PHE A 247 6.07 10.54 -23.61
C PHE A 247 5.56 9.33 -24.43
N PHE A 248 4.26 9.18 -24.61
CA PHE A 248 3.69 8.23 -25.57
C PHE A 248 3.78 8.71 -27.03
N ALA A 249 3.78 10.01 -27.29
CA ALA A 249 3.69 10.57 -28.64
C ALA A 249 4.66 9.98 -29.70
N PRO A 250 5.94 9.68 -29.38
CA PRO A 250 6.86 9.02 -30.31
C PRO A 250 6.44 7.63 -30.78
N TYR A 251 5.54 6.95 -30.05
CA TYR A 251 5.01 5.63 -30.40
C TYR A 251 3.73 5.69 -31.24
N LEU A 252 3.16 6.89 -31.44
CA LEU A 252 1.88 7.10 -32.12
C LEU A 252 2.05 7.51 -33.58
N GLU A 253 3.26 7.89 -33.97
CA GLU A 253 3.58 8.31 -35.33
C GLU A 253 3.24 7.20 -36.34
N GLY A 254 2.39 7.52 -37.32
CA GLY A 254 1.94 6.58 -38.35
C GLY A 254 0.77 5.67 -37.94
N LEU A 255 0.27 5.76 -36.70
CA LEU A 255 -0.97 5.09 -36.31
C LEU A 255 -2.18 5.87 -36.82
N ASP A 256 -3.26 5.16 -37.16
CA ASP A 256 -4.53 5.78 -37.47
C ASP A 256 -5.28 6.20 -36.19
N ASP A 257 -6.33 7.01 -36.35
CA ASP A 257 -7.10 7.53 -35.22
C ASP A 257 -7.75 6.41 -34.39
N ARG A 258 -8.16 5.32 -35.05
CA ARG A 258 -8.75 4.16 -34.38
C ARG A 258 -7.74 3.48 -33.46
N ALA A 259 -6.50 3.31 -33.90
CA ALA A 259 -5.46 2.71 -33.07
C ALA A 259 -5.09 3.59 -31.87
N VAL A 260 -5.05 4.91 -32.04
CA VAL A 260 -4.82 5.85 -30.92
C VAL A 260 -5.97 5.82 -29.92
N GLU A 261 -7.21 5.79 -30.39
CA GLU A 261 -8.40 5.64 -29.55
C GLU A 261 -8.40 4.32 -28.78
N GLN A 262 -8.05 3.22 -29.44
CA GLN A 262 -7.94 1.92 -28.79
C GLN A 262 -6.87 1.91 -27.70
N LEU A 263 -5.72 2.56 -27.93
CA LEU A 263 -4.67 2.70 -26.92
C LEU A 263 -5.13 3.54 -25.72
N ALA A 264 -5.86 4.63 -25.97
CA ALA A 264 -6.44 5.47 -24.91
C ALA A 264 -7.43 4.68 -24.07
N GLN A 265 -8.30 3.90 -24.73
CA GLN A 265 -9.24 2.99 -24.07
C GLN A 265 -8.50 1.95 -23.23
N MET A 266 -7.49 1.28 -23.80
CA MET A 266 -6.68 0.31 -23.06
C MET A 266 -6.06 0.95 -21.81
N MET A 267 -5.51 2.16 -21.92
CA MET A 267 -4.89 2.84 -20.77
C MET A 267 -5.89 3.06 -19.64
N ILE A 268 -7.05 3.63 -19.93
CA ILE A 268 -8.05 3.96 -18.91
C ILE A 268 -8.61 2.70 -18.26
N PHE A 269 -8.97 1.68 -19.05
CA PHE A 269 -9.52 0.44 -18.53
C PHE A 269 -8.49 -0.37 -17.71
N GLU A 270 -7.25 -0.47 -18.21
CA GLU A 270 -6.19 -1.19 -17.50
C GLU A 270 -5.94 -0.59 -16.13
N PHE A 271 -5.91 0.75 -15.98
CA PHE A 271 -5.73 1.38 -14.67
C PHE A 271 -7.01 1.35 -13.80
N SER A 272 -8.20 1.38 -14.40
CA SER A 272 -9.48 1.37 -13.68
C SER A 272 -9.80 0.03 -13.02
N GLN A 273 -9.33 -1.09 -13.57
CA GLN A 273 -9.78 -2.44 -13.17
C GLN A 273 -8.79 -3.20 -12.27
N GLN A 274 -7.63 -2.63 -11.92
CA GLN A 274 -6.56 -3.35 -11.20
C GLN A 274 -6.93 -3.78 -9.76
N ALA A 275 -7.87 -3.08 -9.11
CA ALA A 275 -8.25 -3.38 -7.72
C ALA A 275 -8.66 -4.84 -7.51
N VAL A 276 -9.29 -5.44 -8.53
CA VAL A 276 -9.82 -6.81 -8.50
C VAL A 276 -8.70 -7.85 -8.69
N ALA A 277 -7.66 -7.53 -9.47
CA ALA A 277 -6.65 -8.50 -9.87
C ALA A 277 -5.57 -8.77 -8.80
N ARG A 278 -5.40 -7.86 -7.83
CA ARG A 278 -4.26 -7.91 -6.88
C ARG A 278 -4.62 -7.77 -5.41
N GLY A 279 -5.90 -7.71 -5.09
CA GLY A 279 -6.33 -8.00 -3.74
C GLY A 279 -6.52 -6.81 -2.82
N GLY A 280 -7.48 -5.95 -3.16
CA GLY A 280 -8.24 -5.26 -2.11
C GLY A 280 -8.09 -3.75 -2.03
N GLN A 281 -7.31 -3.10 -2.90
CA GLN A 281 -7.33 -1.64 -3.05
C GLN A 281 -7.03 -1.24 -4.50
N ALA A 282 -7.72 -0.21 -5.00
CA ALA A 282 -7.42 0.37 -6.31
C ALA A 282 -6.00 0.93 -6.37
N ILE A 283 -5.36 0.87 -7.55
CA ILE A 283 -4.10 1.58 -7.75
C ILE A 283 -4.43 3.06 -7.88
N PHE A 284 -4.07 3.83 -6.86
CA PHE A 284 -4.19 5.28 -6.92
C PHE A 284 -3.16 5.80 -7.93
N THR A 285 -3.62 6.05 -9.15
CA THR A 285 -2.78 6.53 -10.24
C THR A 285 -3.24 7.89 -10.71
N ASP A 286 -2.29 8.83 -10.77
CA ASP A 286 -2.46 10.14 -11.36
C ASP A 286 -1.68 10.17 -12.68
N ILE A 287 -2.27 10.71 -13.75
CA ILE A 287 -1.58 10.94 -15.02
C ILE A 287 -1.57 12.44 -15.33
N ASN A 288 -0.37 13.00 -15.47
CA ASN A 288 -0.18 14.40 -15.83
C ASN A 288 -0.22 14.54 -17.35
N LEU A 289 -1.06 15.45 -17.84
CA LEU A 289 -1.43 15.61 -19.23
C LEU A 289 -1.30 17.07 -19.65
N TYR A 290 -0.83 17.28 -20.87
CA TYR A 290 -0.58 18.61 -21.41
C TYR A 290 -1.19 18.77 -22.80
N TRP A 291 -1.75 19.95 -23.12
CA TRP A 291 -2.18 20.27 -24.47
C TRP A 291 -1.02 20.77 -25.34
N GLU A 292 -0.12 21.54 -24.74
CA GLU A 292 1.11 22.06 -25.30
C GLU A 292 2.33 21.33 -24.74
N VAL A 293 3.44 21.33 -25.48
CA VAL A 293 4.71 20.86 -24.90
C VAL A 293 5.22 21.94 -23.93
N PRO A 294 5.40 21.63 -22.62
CA PRO A 294 5.86 22.61 -21.65
C PRO A 294 7.35 22.91 -21.88
N LYS A 295 7.76 24.13 -21.51
CA LYS A 295 9.09 24.70 -21.83
C LYS A 295 10.29 23.79 -21.50
N HIS A 296 10.22 23.05 -20.39
CA HIS A 296 11.29 22.18 -19.93
C HIS A 296 11.42 20.88 -20.75
N PHE A 297 10.45 20.55 -21.60
CA PHE A 297 10.50 19.41 -22.52
C PHE A 297 10.63 19.80 -24.00
N GLU A 298 10.47 21.07 -24.38
CA GLU A 298 10.50 21.50 -25.79
C GLU A 298 11.75 21.02 -26.53
N ASP A 299 12.94 21.29 -25.99
CA ASP A 299 14.23 20.98 -26.61
C ASP A 299 14.76 19.58 -26.26
N VAL A 300 13.97 18.75 -25.57
CA VAL A 300 14.43 17.46 -25.08
C VAL A 300 14.36 16.43 -26.20
N PRO A 301 15.46 15.72 -26.52
CA PRO A 301 15.45 14.66 -27.52
C PRO A 301 14.49 13.53 -27.14
N ALA A 302 13.55 13.22 -28.02
CA ALA A 302 12.53 12.22 -27.76
C ALA A 302 13.08 10.80 -27.92
N ILE A 303 12.86 9.97 -26.90
CA ILE A 303 13.09 8.53 -26.97
C ILE A 303 11.88 7.87 -27.63
N GLY A 304 12.09 6.99 -28.58
CA GLY A 304 11.04 6.28 -29.32
C GLY A 304 11.08 4.77 -29.11
N PRO A 305 10.38 4.03 -29.99
CA PRO A 305 10.37 2.57 -30.01
C PRO A 305 11.75 1.93 -29.86
N GLY A 306 11.84 0.93 -28.97
CA GLY A 306 13.07 0.20 -28.68
C GLY A 306 14.09 0.95 -27.83
N GLY A 307 13.72 2.09 -27.25
CA GLY A 307 14.60 2.88 -26.39
C GLY A 307 15.65 3.68 -27.15
N VAL A 308 15.41 3.93 -28.44
CA VAL A 308 16.30 4.66 -29.35
C VAL A 308 15.80 6.10 -29.49
N TYR A 309 16.72 7.07 -29.52
CA TYR A 309 16.34 8.45 -29.84
C TYR A 309 15.81 8.55 -31.26
N THR A 310 14.71 9.28 -31.44
CA THR A 310 14.03 9.44 -32.73
C THR A 310 14.76 10.38 -33.68
N GLY A 311 15.68 11.21 -33.16
CA GLY A 311 16.29 12.33 -33.88
C GLY A 311 15.45 13.62 -33.84
N LYS A 312 14.23 13.55 -33.28
CA LYS A 312 13.34 14.69 -33.04
C LYS A 312 13.32 15.07 -31.55
N THR A 313 12.88 16.27 -31.27
CA THR A 313 12.57 16.79 -29.92
C THR A 313 11.10 16.54 -29.57
N TYR A 314 10.71 16.66 -28.28
CA TYR A 314 9.30 16.56 -27.91
C TYR A 314 8.44 17.69 -28.48
N ALA A 315 8.99 18.88 -28.75
CA ALA A 315 8.26 19.95 -29.44
C ALA A 315 7.71 19.50 -30.81
N GLU A 316 8.44 18.65 -31.53
CA GLU A 316 8.02 18.13 -32.84
C GLU A 316 6.90 17.07 -32.75
N TYR A 317 6.63 16.55 -31.54
CA TYR A 317 5.59 15.56 -31.27
C TYR A 317 4.28 16.17 -30.73
N GLU A 318 4.16 17.51 -30.67
CA GLU A 318 2.99 18.19 -30.10
C GLU A 318 1.66 17.70 -30.70
N LYS A 319 1.60 17.49 -32.03
CA LYS A 319 0.37 17.04 -32.70
C LYS A 319 -0.04 15.62 -32.31
N GLU A 320 0.93 14.71 -32.18
CA GLU A 320 0.67 13.34 -31.75
C GLU A 320 0.23 13.31 -30.28
N ALA A 321 0.86 14.12 -29.43
CA ALA A 321 0.47 14.28 -28.04
C ALA A 321 -0.95 14.86 -27.87
N GLN A 322 -1.31 15.87 -28.68
CA GLN A 322 -2.65 16.47 -28.73
C GLN A 322 -3.70 15.45 -29.18
N ARG A 323 -3.39 14.66 -30.21
CA ARG A 323 -4.29 13.61 -30.71
C ARG A 323 -4.58 12.58 -29.64
N PHE A 324 -3.56 12.17 -28.88
CA PHE A 324 -3.72 11.18 -27.83
C PHE A 324 -4.48 11.71 -26.61
N VAL A 325 -4.15 12.92 -26.12
CA VAL A 325 -4.86 13.48 -24.97
C VAL A 325 -6.33 13.74 -25.29
N TRP A 326 -6.66 14.13 -26.52
CA TRP A 326 -8.05 14.23 -26.95
C TRP A 326 -8.78 12.88 -26.82
N LYS A 327 -8.17 11.81 -27.36
CA LYS A 327 -8.75 10.45 -27.26
C LYS A 327 -8.87 9.92 -25.83
N LEU A 328 -7.96 10.29 -24.93
CA LEU A 328 -8.12 9.97 -23.51
C LEU A 328 -9.40 10.59 -22.94
N PHE A 329 -9.70 11.86 -23.27
CA PHE A 329 -10.90 12.53 -22.78
C PHE A 329 -12.19 12.07 -23.47
N ASP A 330 -12.14 11.65 -24.74
CA ASP A 330 -13.26 10.95 -25.39
C ASP A 330 -13.65 9.70 -24.57
N VAL A 331 -12.69 8.86 -24.20
CA VAL A 331 -12.95 7.66 -23.39
C VAL A 331 -13.43 8.01 -21.97
N PHE A 332 -12.85 9.02 -21.32
CA PHE A 332 -13.36 9.47 -20.02
C PHE A 332 -14.82 9.93 -20.11
N LYS A 333 -15.20 10.62 -21.21
CA LYS A 333 -16.57 11.08 -21.47
C LYS A 333 -17.53 9.93 -21.72
N GLU A 334 -17.12 8.90 -22.45
CA GLU A 334 -17.92 7.69 -22.65
C GLU A 334 -18.22 6.98 -21.32
N GLY A 335 -17.22 6.89 -20.44
CA GLY A 335 -17.32 6.20 -19.16
C GLY A 335 -17.14 4.68 -19.30
N ASP A 336 -17.43 3.94 -18.22
CA ASP A 336 -17.32 2.49 -18.20
C ASP A 336 -18.40 1.82 -19.08
N GLY A 337 -18.45 0.48 -19.11
CA GLY A 337 -19.45 -0.27 -19.89
C GLY A 337 -20.92 0.02 -19.51
N ALA A 338 -21.17 0.72 -18.40
CA ALA A 338 -22.49 1.20 -17.98
C ALA A 338 -22.61 2.74 -18.06
N GLY A 339 -21.64 3.42 -18.66
CA GLY A 339 -21.58 4.88 -18.79
C GLY A 339 -21.19 5.63 -17.51
N ARG A 340 -20.72 4.92 -16.48
CA ARG A 340 -20.32 5.52 -15.18
C ARG A 340 -18.93 6.15 -15.27
N PRO A 341 -18.61 7.16 -14.45
CA PRO A 341 -17.28 7.73 -14.41
C PRO A 341 -16.24 6.71 -13.96
N PHE A 342 -15.03 6.85 -14.47
CA PHE A 342 -13.85 6.16 -13.94
C PHE A 342 -13.34 6.89 -12.70
N PHE A 343 -12.77 6.20 -11.71
CA PHE A 343 -12.13 6.89 -10.57
C PHE A 343 -10.62 7.07 -10.77
N PHE A 344 -10.01 6.16 -11.53
CA PHE A 344 -8.59 6.14 -11.87
C PHE A 344 -8.42 5.77 -13.35
N PRO A 345 -7.30 6.14 -13.99
CA PRO A 345 -6.32 7.08 -13.48
C PRO A 345 -6.92 8.48 -13.43
N LYS A 346 -6.51 9.32 -12.47
CA LYS A 346 -6.97 10.71 -12.40
C LYS A 346 -6.29 11.52 -13.50
N PRO A 347 -7.04 12.19 -14.41
CA PRO A 347 -6.44 13.02 -15.45
C PRO A 347 -6.15 14.42 -14.90
N LEU A 348 -4.87 14.68 -14.62
CA LEU A 348 -4.38 16.00 -14.19
C LEU A 348 -3.95 16.78 -15.42
N VAL A 349 -4.78 17.74 -15.84
CA VAL A 349 -4.50 18.61 -16.99
C VAL A 349 -3.81 19.87 -16.52
N HIS A 350 -2.61 20.07 -17.03
CA HIS A 350 -1.81 21.26 -16.74
C HIS A 350 -2.27 22.43 -17.59
N ILE A 351 -2.59 23.54 -16.92
CA ILE A 351 -3.01 24.80 -17.52
C ILE A 351 -1.86 25.80 -17.29
N THR A 352 -0.95 25.87 -18.25
CA THR A 352 0.18 26.82 -18.24
C THR A 352 -0.20 28.14 -18.92
N GLU A 353 0.71 29.12 -18.89
CA GLU A 353 0.54 30.35 -19.70
C GLU A 353 0.65 30.10 -21.21
N LYS A 354 1.37 29.04 -21.62
CA LYS A 354 1.51 28.67 -23.03
C LYS A 354 0.24 27.98 -23.55
N PHE A 355 -0.49 27.25 -22.70
CA PHE A 355 -1.77 26.63 -23.03
C PHE A 355 -2.69 27.57 -23.83
N PHE A 356 -2.93 28.78 -23.31
CA PHE A 356 -3.83 29.78 -23.92
C PHE A 356 -3.31 30.40 -25.23
N LYS A 357 -2.06 30.11 -25.61
CA LYS A 357 -1.44 30.59 -26.86
C LYS A 357 -1.34 29.46 -27.90
N THR A 358 -1.49 28.21 -27.48
CA THR A 358 -1.37 27.04 -28.35
C THR A 358 -2.66 26.88 -29.18
N PRO A 359 -2.56 26.69 -30.51
CA PRO A 359 -3.74 26.48 -31.35
C PRO A 359 -4.63 25.33 -30.85
N GLY A 360 -5.95 25.52 -30.92
CA GLY A 360 -6.94 24.51 -30.50
C GLY A 360 -7.19 24.42 -28.98
N HIS A 361 -6.50 25.21 -28.16
CA HIS A 361 -6.65 25.17 -26.70
C HIS A 361 -8.08 25.43 -26.23
N GLU A 362 -8.84 26.33 -26.89
CA GLU A 362 -10.22 26.64 -26.51
C GLU A 362 -11.15 25.43 -26.74
N ALA A 363 -10.98 24.74 -27.87
CA ALA A 363 -11.74 23.53 -28.18
C ALA A 363 -11.41 22.41 -27.19
N PHE A 364 -10.12 22.21 -26.89
CA PHE A 364 -9.70 21.22 -25.90
C PHE A 364 -10.18 21.57 -24.49
N LEU A 365 -10.10 22.84 -24.08
CA LEU A 365 -10.60 23.32 -22.79
C LEU A 365 -12.10 23.04 -22.65
N ASN A 366 -12.88 23.33 -23.68
CA ASN A 366 -14.32 23.03 -23.69
C ASN A 366 -14.57 21.52 -23.58
N HIS A 367 -13.80 20.69 -24.27
CA HIS A 367 -13.92 19.24 -24.21
C HIS A 367 -13.64 18.70 -22.80
N ILE A 368 -12.53 19.09 -22.16
CA ILE A 368 -12.21 18.62 -20.80
C ILE A 368 -13.14 19.20 -19.73
N CYS A 369 -13.70 20.39 -19.95
CA CYS A 369 -14.74 20.97 -19.09
C CYS A 369 -16.08 20.24 -19.23
N ASP A 370 -16.45 19.80 -20.44
CA ASP A 370 -17.64 18.97 -20.65
C ASP A 370 -17.51 17.61 -19.94
N VAL A 371 -16.33 16.97 -20.03
CA VAL A 371 -16.02 15.76 -19.25
C VAL A 371 -16.11 16.03 -17.74
N ALA A 372 -15.55 17.15 -17.26
CA ALA A 372 -15.62 17.54 -15.86
C ALA A 372 -17.06 17.72 -15.37
N SER A 373 -17.90 18.36 -16.19
CA SER A 373 -19.29 18.67 -15.83
C SER A 373 -20.20 17.44 -15.75
N ASP A 374 -19.90 16.41 -16.55
CA ASP A 374 -20.69 15.19 -16.63
C ASP A 374 -20.14 14.08 -15.73
N LYS A 375 -18.83 13.85 -15.76
CA LYS A 375 -18.17 12.73 -15.08
C LYS A 375 -17.41 13.11 -13.81
N GLY A 376 -17.04 14.39 -13.64
CA GLY A 376 -16.29 14.87 -12.48
C GLY A 376 -14.80 14.51 -12.45
N ASN A 377 -14.27 13.97 -13.55
CA ASN A 377 -12.93 13.40 -13.62
C ASN A 377 -11.79 14.41 -13.71
N THR A 378 -11.98 15.51 -14.43
CA THR A 378 -10.89 16.40 -14.84
C THR A 378 -10.33 17.17 -13.64
N TYR A 379 -9.03 17.03 -13.38
CA TYR A 379 -8.30 17.88 -12.44
C TYR A 379 -7.56 18.96 -13.21
N PHE A 380 -7.73 20.23 -12.82
CA PHE A 380 -7.05 21.36 -13.41
C PHE A 380 -5.87 21.79 -12.54
N VAL A 381 -4.65 21.64 -13.06
CA VAL A 381 -3.41 22.03 -12.39
C VAL A 381 -2.95 23.37 -12.97
N PHE A 382 -3.03 24.45 -12.18
CA PHE A 382 -2.62 25.78 -12.64
C PHE A 382 -1.12 26.02 -12.39
N ASP A 383 -0.37 26.01 -13.49
CA ASP A 383 1.08 26.24 -13.52
C ASP A 383 1.34 27.72 -13.81
N ARG A 384 1.48 28.51 -12.74
CA ARG A 384 1.65 29.97 -12.81
C ARG A 384 3.10 30.38 -12.57
N GLY A 385 3.56 31.41 -13.28
CA GLY A 385 4.85 32.06 -13.02
C GLY A 385 6.06 31.24 -13.45
N ASP A 386 5.99 30.61 -14.63
CA ASP A 386 7.04 29.77 -15.22
C ASP A 386 7.52 28.60 -14.33
N THR A 387 6.74 28.22 -13.32
CA THR A 387 7.05 27.06 -12.49
C THR A 387 6.55 25.81 -13.18
N ALA A 388 7.46 24.94 -13.60
CA ALA A 388 7.11 23.55 -13.83
C ALA A 388 6.73 22.92 -12.49
N LYS A 389 5.54 22.35 -12.42
CA LYS A 389 5.05 21.60 -11.26
C LYS A 389 4.81 20.17 -11.68
N ILE A 390 5.38 19.24 -10.93
CA ILE A 390 5.00 17.83 -11.06
C ILE A 390 4.05 17.55 -9.91
N SER A 391 2.85 17.07 -10.25
CA SER A 391 1.87 16.60 -9.28
C SER A 391 2.06 15.09 -9.11
N GLU A 392 2.61 14.69 -7.98
CA GLU A 392 3.01 13.28 -7.74
C GLU A 392 1.96 12.46 -6.99
N CYS A 393 1.01 13.15 -6.37
CA CYS A 393 -0.13 12.57 -5.64
C CYS A 393 -1.02 13.72 -5.20
N CYS A 394 -2.14 13.97 -5.88
CA CYS A 394 -3.30 14.85 -5.56
C CYS A 394 -3.08 16.30 -5.00
N ARG A 395 -1.93 16.64 -4.40
CA ARG A 395 -1.66 17.86 -3.62
C ARG A 395 -0.16 18.13 -3.36
N LEU A 396 0.73 17.15 -3.59
CA LEU A 396 2.18 17.38 -3.58
C LEU A 396 2.61 17.94 -4.94
N SER A 397 2.87 19.25 -4.95
CA SER A 397 3.37 19.99 -6.10
C SER A 397 4.80 20.41 -5.80
N PHE A 398 5.77 19.82 -6.50
CA PHE A 398 7.16 20.28 -6.42
C PHE A 398 7.36 21.44 -7.38
N LYS A 399 7.90 22.55 -6.89
CA LYS A 399 8.43 23.60 -7.79
C LYS A 399 9.81 23.12 -8.21
N LEU A 400 10.01 22.86 -9.50
CA LEU A 400 11.30 22.41 -10.00
C LEU A 400 12.40 23.44 -9.67
N GLU A 401 13.45 22.98 -9.02
CA GLU A 401 14.67 23.74 -8.79
C GLU A 401 15.57 23.70 -10.04
N ARG A 402 16.70 24.42 -10.00
CA ARG A 402 17.61 24.48 -11.14
C ARG A 402 18.20 23.10 -11.50
N SER A 403 18.47 22.25 -10.51
CA SER A 403 18.91 20.86 -10.73
C SER A 403 17.85 20.04 -11.46
N ASP A 404 16.57 20.22 -11.11
CA ASP A 404 15.47 19.49 -11.73
C ASP A 404 15.26 19.90 -13.19
N LEU A 405 15.45 21.17 -13.52
CA LEU A 405 15.42 21.65 -14.91
C LEU A 405 16.57 21.07 -15.75
N GLU A 406 17.72 20.78 -15.15
CA GLU A 406 18.80 20.07 -15.83
C GLU A 406 18.48 18.59 -15.99
N ASP A 407 17.85 17.96 -14.98
CA ASP A 407 17.36 16.58 -15.08
C ASP A 407 16.22 16.43 -16.10
N ALA A 408 15.47 17.50 -16.39
CA ALA A 408 14.47 17.51 -17.47
C ALA A 408 15.06 17.26 -18.86
N LYS A 409 16.37 17.55 -19.07
CA LYS A 409 17.08 17.14 -20.29
C LYS A 409 17.29 15.63 -20.40
N GLN A 410 17.09 14.92 -19.29
CA GLN A 410 17.20 13.48 -19.14
C GLN A 410 15.97 12.93 -18.38
N PRO A 411 14.74 13.05 -18.92
CA PRO A 411 13.52 12.93 -18.11
C PRO A 411 13.35 11.57 -17.43
N TRP A 412 14.07 10.51 -17.84
CA TRP A 412 14.12 9.22 -17.12
C TRP A 412 14.68 9.32 -15.69
N LYS A 413 15.33 10.44 -15.34
CA LYS A 413 15.81 10.75 -13.99
C LYS A 413 14.78 11.45 -13.11
N MET A 414 13.77 12.09 -13.71
CA MET A 414 12.73 12.85 -13.00
C MET A 414 11.77 11.89 -12.30
N ARG A 415 12.18 11.40 -11.14
CA ARG A 415 11.41 10.49 -10.28
C ARG A 415 11.62 10.94 -8.86
N TYR A 416 10.53 11.19 -8.16
CA TYR A 416 10.58 11.71 -6.81
C TYR A 416 9.67 10.90 -5.90
N SER A 417 9.83 11.11 -4.60
CA SER A 417 9.15 10.36 -3.57
C SER A 417 8.92 11.26 -2.37
N ALA A 418 7.72 11.19 -1.80
CA ALA A 418 7.44 11.72 -0.48
C ALA A 418 7.49 10.57 0.52
N LEU A 419 8.23 10.75 1.61
CA LEU A 419 8.46 9.67 2.58
C LEU A 419 7.26 9.48 3.51
N GLN A 420 6.67 10.56 4.02
CA GLN A 420 5.56 10.51 4.97
C GLN A 420 4.73 11.80 4.93
N ASN A 421 3.46 11.71 5.33
CA ASN A 421 2.55 12.83 5.53
C ASN A 421 2.08 12.87 7.00
N VAL A 422 2.18 14.04 7.64
CA VAL A 422 1.71 14.26 9.01
C VAL A 422 0.85 15.51 9.04
N THR A 423 -0.35 15.41 9.59
CA THR A 423 -1.28 16.53 9.72
C THR A 423 -1.33 17.03 11.15
N LEU A 424 -1.29 18.35 11.33
CA LEU A 424 -1.51 19.01 12.62
C LEU A 424 -3.00 19.30 12.82
N ASN A 425 -3.53 19.01 14.00
CA ASN A 425 -4.92 19.31 14.33
C ASN A 425 -5.06 20.78 14.78
N LEU A 426 -5.19 21.69 13.81
CA LEU A 426 -5.34 23.13 14.08
C LEU A 426 -6.56 23.46 14.95
N PRO A 427 -7.76 22.86 14.74
CA PRO A 427 -8.89 23.09 15.64
C PRO A 427 -8.59 22.75 17.11
N ARG A 428 -7.84 21.67 17.36
CA ARG A 428 -7.43 21.30 18.71
C ARG A 428 -6.45 22.31 19.31
N LEU A 429 -5.47 22.77 18.54
CA LEU A 429 -4.55 23.83 18.99
C LEU A 429 -5.32 25.10 19.37
N ALA A 430 -6.28 25.53 18.55
CA ALA A 430 -7.12 26.68 18.85
C ALA A 430 -7.95 26.49 20.14
N TYR A 431 -8.47 25.28 20.35
CA TYR A 431 -9.18 24.93 21.59
C TYR A 431 -8.27 24.97 22.83
N GLU A 432 -7.05 24.42 22.72
CA GLU A 432 -6.06 24.38 23.81
C GLU A 432 -5.48 25.77 24.14
N ALA A 433 -5.32 26.64 23.14
CA ALA A 433 -4.83 28.01 23.30
C ALA A 433 -5.77 28.90 24.11
N LYS A 434 -7.07 28.56 24.21
CA LYS A 434 -8.08 29.32 24.98
C LYS A 434 -8.14 30.82 24.61
N GLY A 435 -7.73 31.18 23.40
CA GLY A 435 -7.75 32.55 22.87
C GLY A 435 -6.53 33.42 23.21
N ASP A 436 -5.42 32.84 23.68
CA ASP A 436 -4.11 33.51 23.82
C ASP A 436 -3.47 33.86 22.46
#